data_AF-A0A3B8V2Q8-F1
#
_entry.id   AF-A0A3B8V2Q8-F1
#
_cell.length_a   1.000
_cell.length_b   1.000
_cell.length_c   1.000
_cell.angle_alpha   90.00
_cell.angle_beta   90.00
_cell.angle_gamma   90.00
#
_symmetry.space_group_name_H-M   'P 1'
#
loop_
_entity.id
_entity.type
_entity.pdbx_description
1 polymer ?
#
loop_
_entity_poly.entity_id
_entity_poly.type
_entity_poly.pdbx_seq_one_letter_code
_entity_poly.pdbx_strand_id
1 'polypeptide(L)'
;MVWNTPYQEFHAVIPKIPTKQYLVGSAAIPTLVALSLGSFAESASADLVTLQSDRNGTLYETNGDPRANGLGQHLFAGVTNQGFRRRGLIDFDLAPLLAGPVTIESVTLRLHVSQTNAPA
;
A
#
# COMPACT_ATOMS: atom_id res chain seq x y z
N MET A 1 -24.41 23.13 61.49
CA MET A 1 -24.40 24.49 60.91
C MET A 1 -24.51 24.33 59.40
N VAL A 2 -25.73 24.44 58.85
CA VAL A 2 -26.01 24.26 57.41
C VAL A 2 -26.77 25.51 56.99
N TRP A 3 -26.13 26.35 56.18
CA TRP A 3 -26.74 27.55 55.61
C TRP A 3 -27.29 27.20 54.22
N ASN A 4 -28.60 27.37 54.06
CA ASN A 4 -29.34 27.23 52.81
C ASN A 4 -29.63 28.64 52.28
N THR A 5 -28.96 29.05 51.20
CA THR A 5 -29.27 30.30 50.49
C THR A 5 -29.82 29.98 49.10
N PRO A 6 -31.03 30.46 48.73
CA PRO A 6 -31.62 30.19 47.43
C PRO A 6 -30.91 30.98 46.31
N TYR A 7 -30.72 30.32 45.17
CA TYR A 7 -30.26 30.95 43.93
C TYR A 7 -31.37 31.88 43.40
N GLN A 8 -31.03 33.13 43.11
CA GLN A 8 -31.92 34.06 42.40
C GLN A 8 -31.73 33.83 40.89
N GLU A 9 -32.77 33.35 40.21
CA GLU A 9 -32.78 33.23 38.75
C GLU A 9 -32.81 34.63 38.12
N PHE A 10 -31.74 34.99 37.40
CA PHE A 10 -31.72 36.22 36.60
C PHE A 10 -32.40 35.96 35.25
N HIS A 11 -33.65 36.41 35.10
CA HIS A 11 -34.33 36.47 33.81
C HIS A 11 -33.81 37.65 32.99
N ALA A 12 -32.90 37.39 32.05
CA ALA A 12 -32.42 38.42 31.12
C ALA A 12 -33.50 38.70 30.05
N VAL A 13 -34.03 39.93 30.04
CA VAL A 13 -34.87 40.44 28.96
C VAL A 13 -33.96 40.88 27.81
N ILE A 14 -33.96 40.15 26.70
CA ILE A 14 -33.17 40.50 25.51
C ILE A 14 -33.90 41.65 24.77
N PRO A 15 -33.29 42.83 24.58
CA PRO A 15 -33.91 43.90 23.80
C PRO A 15 -33.95 43.53 22.31
N LYS A 16 -35.11 43.72 21.68
CA LYS A 16 -35.32 43.49 20.24
C LYS A 16 -34.59 44.57 19.44
N ILE A 17 -33.57 44.17 18.67
CA ILE A 17 -32.82 45.07 17.77
C ILE A 17 -33.73 45.47 16.59
N PRO A 18 -33.84 46.76 16.22
CA PRO A 18 -34.65 47.19 15.07
C PRO A 18 -33.99 46.79 13.74
N THR A 19 -34.65 45.94 12.97
CA THR A 19 -34.21 45.53 11.62
C THR A 19 -34.44 46.67 10.62
N LYS A 20 -33.38 47.19 10.01
CA LYS A 20 -33.50 48.10 8.85
C LYS A 20 -34.04 47.33 7.65
N GLN A 21 -35.17 47.78 7.11
CA GLN A 21 -35.74 47.27 5.86
C GLN A 21 -35.03 47.96 4.70
N TYR A 22 -34.14 47.26 4.00
CA TYR A 22 -33.57 47.74 2.75
C TYR A 22 -34.47 47.30 1.60
N LEU A 23 -34.90 48.28 0.79
CA LEU A 23 -35.76 48.13 -0.37
C LEU A 23 -35.11 47.17 -1.38
N VAL A 24 -35.80 46.07 -1.69
CA VAL A 24 -35.35 45.08 -2.68
C VAL A 24 -35.48 45.71 -4.07
N GLY A 25 -34.36 46.18 -4.62
CA GLY A 25 -34.24 46.46 -6.04
C GLY A 25 -34.10 45.15 -6.80
N SER A 26 -35.13 44.79 -7.57
CA SER A 26 -35.06 43.68 -8.53
C SER A 26 -34.11 44.06 -9.67
N ALA A 27 -32.86 43.64 -9.57
CA ALA A 27 -31.91 43.68 -10.67
C ALA A 27 -31.78 42.26 -11.24
N ALA A 28 -32.06 42.14 -12.53
CA ALA A 28 -32.07 40.92 -13.30
C ALA A 28 -30.78 40.09 -13.12
N ILE A 29 -30.97 38.79 -12.88
CA ILE A 29 -29.94 37.79 -12.66
C ILE A 29 -29.15 37.55 -13.96
N PRO A 30 -27.81 37.63 -13.91
CA PRO A 30 -27.01 36.54 -14.46
C PRO A 30 -26.37 35.76 -13.31
N THR A 31 -26.83 34.52 -13.15
CA THR A 31 -26.30 33.54 -12.22
C THR A 31 -24.88 33.22 -12.64
N LEU A 32 -23.88 33.63 -11.86
CA LEU A 32 -22.54 33.04 -11.94
C LEU A 32 -22.32 32.23 -10.67
N VAL A 33 -22.89 31.02 -10.62
CA VAL A 33 -22.37 30.00 -9.71
C VAL A 33 -21.05 29.57 -10.31
N ALA A 34 -19.95 30.13 -9.80
CA ALA A 34 -18.65 29.56 -10.04
C ALA A 34 -18.60 28.20 -9.32
N LEU A 35 -18.95 27.12 -10.03
CA LEU A 35 -18.57 25.78 -9.61
C LEU A 35 -17.04 25.75 -9.65
N SER A 36 -16.40 25.95 -8.49
CA SER A 36 -15.01 25.57 -8.33
C SER A 36 -14.94 24.05 -8.46
N LEU A 37 -14.68 23.57 -9.67
CA LEU A 37 -14.18 22.23 -9.93
C LEU A 37 -12.81 22.14 -9.25
N GLY A 38 -12.81 21.94 -7.93
CA GLY A 38 -11.62 21.58 -7.19
C GLY A 38 -11.15 20.26 -7.75
N SER A 39 -10.05 20.28 -8.50
CA SER A 39 -9.38 19.07 -8.94
C SER A 39 -8.88 18.37 -7.68
N PHE A 40 -9.61 17.35 -7.22
CA PHE A 40 -9.06 16.40 -6.26
C PHE A 40 -7.97 15.64 -7.02
N ALA A 41 -6.71 15.99 -6.78
CA ALA A 41 -5.61 15.17 -7.22
C ALA A 41 -5.68 13.87 -6.42
N GLU A 42 -6.21 12.82 -7.04
CA GLU A 42 -6.20 11.48 -6.48
C GLU A 42 -4.73 11.06 -6.38
N SER A 43 -4.21 10.99 -5.15
CA SER A 43 -2.84 10.54 -4.95
C SER A 43 -2.79 9.05 -5.28
N ALA A 44 -2.16 8.70 -6.40
CA ALA A 44 -1.88 7.31 -6.71
C ALA A 44 -0.96 6.75 -5.61
N SER A 45 -1.48 5.80 -4.84
CA SER A 45 -0.73 5.07 -3.83
C SER A 45 -0.49 3.66 -4.34
N ALA A 46 0.77 3.29 -4.57
CA ALA A 46 1.16 1.92 -4.82
C ALA A 46 1.40 1.20 -3.50
N ASP A 47 0.85 0.00 -3.35
CA ASP A 47 1.12 -0.86 -2.20
C ASP A 47 2.43 -1.62 -2.40
N LEU A 48 3.17 -1.87 -1.31
CA LEU A 48 4.42 -2.61 -1.34
C LEU A 48 4.29 -3.88 -0.52
N VAL A 49 4.25 -5.02 -1.23
CA VAL A 49 4.16 -6.34 -0.62
C VAL A 49 5.53 -7.01 -0.63
N THR A 50 6.01 -7.43 0.53
CA THR A 50 7.23 -8.25 0.65
C THR A 50 6.84 -9.71 0.83
N LEU A 51 7.24 -10.55 -0.14
CA LEU A 51 7.04 -11.99 -0.09
C LEU A 51 8.32 -12.69 0.37
N GLN A 52 8.19 -13.66 1.26
CA GLN A 52 9.26 -14.62 1.55
C GLN A 52 9.10 -15.82 0.61
N SER A 53 10.20 -16.42 0.20
CA SER A 53 10.14 -17.69 -0.54
C SER A 53 9.56 -18.77 0.36
N ASP A 54 8.57 -19.53 -0.11
CA ASP A 54 7.94 -20.60 0.67
C ASP A 54 8.73 -21.91 0.55
N ARG A 55 9.30 -22.18 -0.64
CA ARG A 55 10.08 -23.38 -0.97
C ARG A 55 11.25 -23.05 -1.87
N ASN A 56 12.29 -23.86 -1.79
CA ASN A 56 13.43 -23.78 -2.70
C ASN A 56 13.99 -25.18 -3.00
N GLY A 57 14.77 -25.26 -4.07
CA GLY A 57 15.54 -26.47 -4.38
C GLY A 57 16.47 -26.28 -5.55
N THR A 58 17.43 -27.18 -5.70
CA THR A 58 18.33 -27.19 -6.86
C THR A 58 18.02 -28.42 -7.71
N LEU A 59 17.81 -28.23 -9.01
CA LEU A 59 17.83 -29.33 -9.98
C LEU A 59 19.27 -29.62 -10.38
N TYR A 60 19.67 -30.88 -10.23
CA TYR A 60 21.00 -31.37 -10.56
C TYR A 60 20.92 -32.07 -11.91
N GLU A 61 21.63 -31.53 -12.90
CA GLU A 61 21.93 -32.31 -14.10
C GLU A 61 22.81 -33.49 -13.71
N THR A 62 22.41 -34.67 -14.20
CA THR A 62 23.08 -35.95 -14.00
C THR A 62 23.00 -36.73 -15.30
N ASN A 63 23.79 -37.80 -15.44
CA ASN A 63 23.76 -38.69 -16.61
C ASN A 63 22.50 -39.60 -16.65
N GLY A 64 21.53 -39.35 -15.77
CA GLY A 64 20.26 -40.06 -15.68
C GLY A 64 19.12 -39.08 -15.39
N ASP A 65 18.09 -39.51 -14.66
CA ASP A 65 16.94 -38.64 -14.39
C ASP A 65 17.32 -37.43 -13.49
N PRO A 66 16.94 -36.20 -13.88
CA PRO A 66 17.19 -35.01 -13.07
C PRO A 66 16.58 -35.17 -11.68
N ARG A 67 17.38 -34.92 -10.64
CA ARG A 67 16.91 -34.93 -9.25
C ARG A 67 16.88 -33.51 -8.70
N ALA A 68 15.78 -33.13 -8.06
CA ALA A 68 15.69 -31.93 -7.26
C ALA A 68 16.19 -32.23 -5.84
N ASN A 69 16.99 -31.34 -5.26
CA ASN A 69 17.28 -31.34 -3.82
C ASN A 69 16.78 -30.03 -3.19
N GLY A 70 15.76 -30.13 -2.35
CA GLY A 70 15.23 -29.01 -1.54
C GLY A 70 15.67 -29.03 -0.07
N LEU A 71 16.43 -30.06 0.36
CA LEU A 71 16.89 -30.21 1.75
C LEU A 71 18.35 -29.78 1.95
N GLY A 72 19.05 -29.39 0.89
CA GLY A 72 20.43 -28.91 0.97
C GLY A 72 20.55 -27.56 1.68
N GLN A 73 21.72 -27.26 2.24
CA GLN A 73 21.98 -26.00 2.96
C GLN A 73 22.00 -24.76 2.06
N HIS A 74 22.25 -24.94 0.76
CA HIS A 74 22.37 -23.86 -0.20
C HIS A 74 21.63 -24.17 -1.50
N LEU A 75 21.23 -23.09 -2.17
CA LEU A 75 20.72 -23.10 -3.54
C LEU A 75 21.90 -22.93 -4.51
N PHE A 76 22.02 -23.82 -5.48
CA PHE A 76 23.06 -23.74 -6.50
C PHE A 76 22.47 -23.41 -7.88
N ALA A 77 23.17 -22.56 -8.62
CA ALA A 77 22.86 -22.24 -10.00
C ALA A 77 24.16 -22.14 -10.82
N GLY A 78 24.07 -22.45 -12.11
CA GLY A 78 25.18 -22.31 -13.05
C GLY A 78 25.76 -23.65 -13.50
N VAL A 79 27.02 -23.62 -13.96
CA VAL A 79 27.72 -24.79 -14.49
C VAL A 79 28.88 -25.13 -13.56
N THR A 80 28.97 -26.40 -13.17
CA THR A 80 30.08 -26.90 -12.36
C THR A 80 31.36 -27.03 -13.20
N ASN A 81 32.51 -27.18 -12.55
CA ASN A 81 33.79 -27.41 -13.24
C ASN A 81 33.83 -28.72 -14.06
N GLN A 82 32.87 -29.61 -13.85
CA GLN A 82 32.69 -30.85 -14.61
C GLN A 82 31.72 -30.71 -15.80
N GLY A 83 31.17 -29.50 -16.04
CA GLY A 83 30.24 -29.23 -17.13
C GLY A 83 28.76 -29.48 -16.81
N PHE A 84 28.44 -30.06 -15.65
CA PHE A 84 27.04 -30.28 -15.23
C PHE A 84 26.36 -28.98 -14.80
N ARG A 85 25.12 -28.79 -15.24
CA ARG A 85 24.25 -27.67 -14.90
C ARG A 85 23.55 -27.87 -13.56
N ARG A 86 23.41 -26.78 -12.82
CA ARG A 86 22.60 -26.63 -11.61
C ARG A 86 21.58 -25.54 -11.86
N ARG A 87 20.32 -25.82 -11.59
CA ARG A 87 19.23 -24.85 -11.74
C ARG A 87 18.59 -24.63 -10.39
N GLY A 88 18.75 -23.42 -9.85
CA GLY A 88 18.05 -23.01 -8.63
C GLY A 88 16.57 -22.79 -8.92
N LEU A 89 15.73 -23.32 -8.06
CA LEU A 89 14.28 -23.13 -8.02
C LEU A 89 13.94 -22.40 -6.72
N ILE A 90 13.12 -21.36 -6.84
CA ILE A 90 12.58 -20.62 -5.71
C ILE A 90 11.10 -20.44 -6.00
N ASP A 91 10.28 -20.82 -5.04
CA ASP A 91 8.84 -20.71 -5.10
C ASP A 91 8.38 -19.54 -4.20
N PHE A 92 7.33 -18.86 -4.63
CA PHE A 92 6.72 -17.75 -3.92
C PHE A 92 5.21 -17.90 -3.99
N ASP A 93 4.56 -17.89 -2.82
CA ASP A 93 3.10 -17.84 -2.76
C ASP A 93 2.62 -16.41 -3.05
N LEU A 94 1.91 -16.25 -4.16
CA LEU A 94 1.34 -14.99 -4.61
C LEU A 94 -0.10 -14.78 -4.13
N ALA A 95 -0.70 -15.74 -3.40
CA ALA A 95 -2.05 -15.61 -2.88
C ALA A 95 -2.33 -14.30 -2.12
N PRO A 96 -1.38 -13.71 -1.35
CA PRO A 96 -1.59 -12.41 -0.72
C PRO A 96 -1.88 -11.25 -1.70
N LEU A 97 -1.49 -11.38 -2.97
CA LEU A 97 -1.74 -10.38 -4.01
C LEU A 97 -3.12 -10.52 -4.66
N LEU A 98 -3.82 -11.63 -4.44
CA LEU A 98 -5.03 -12.00 -5.19
C LEU A 98 -6.35 -11.45 -4.60
N ALA A 99 -6.29 -10.40 -3.77
CA ALA A 99 -7.48 -9.77 -3.18
C ALA A 99 -8.37 -9.03 -4.21
N GLY A 100 -7.95 -8.94 -5.46
CA GLY A 100 -8.66 -8.28 -6.54
C GLY A 100 -7.80 -8.19 -7.81
N PRO A 101 -8.23 -7.44 -8.82
CA PRO A 101 -7.39 -7.13 -9.97
C PRO A 101 -6.23 -6.22 -9.53
N VAL A 102 -5.00 -6.73 -9.64
CA VAL A 102 -3.77 -6.01 -9.30
C VAL A 102 -2.90 -5.90 -10.56
N THR A 103 -2.32 -4.72 -10.78
CA THR A 103 -1.27 -4.51 -11.79
C THR A 103 0.07 -4.38 -11.08
N ILE A 104 1.04 -5.21 -11.49
CA ILE A 104 2.38 -5.19 -10.91
C ILE A 104 3.24 -4.25 -11.75
N GLU A 105 3.62 -3.11 -11.20
CA GLU A 105 4.45 -2.12 -11.89
C GLU A 105 5.94 -2.46 -11.82
N SER A 106 6.39 -3.06 -10.73
CA SER A 106 7.79 -3.45 -10.54
C SER A 106 7.93 -4.65 -9.61
N VAL A 107 9.02 -5.41 -9.78
CA VAL A 107 9.38 -6.55 -8.93
C VAL A 107 10.87 -6.50 -8.67
N THR A 108 11.27 -6.68 -7.41
CA THR A 108 12.67 -6.83 -7.02
C THR A 108 12.88 -8.18 -6.34
N LEU A 109 13.80 -8.99 -6.87
CA LEU A 109 14.25 -10.22 -6.21
C LEU A 109 15.57 -9.93 -5.46
N ARG A 110 15.59 -10.19 -4.15
CA ARG A 110 16.80 -10.08 -3.33
C ARG A 110 17.32 -11.47 -2.98
N LEU A 111 18.57 -11.75 -3.37
CA LEU A 111 19.25 -13.02 -3.07
C LEU A 111 20.48 -12.77 -2.20
N HIS A 112 20.70 -13.67 -1.24
CA HIS A 112 21.96 -13.74 -0.51
C HIS A 112 22.92 -14.70 -1.24
N VAL A 113 23.95 -14.16 -1.87
CA VAL A 113 24.96 -14.94 -2.59
C VAL A 113 26.10 -15.28 -1.63
N SER A 114 26.17 -16.54 -1.19
CA SER A 114 27.24 -17.01 -0.30
C SER A 114 28.53 -17.37 -1.04
N GLN A 115 28.44 -17.71 -2.32
CA GLN A 115 29.58 -18.09 -3.15
C GLN A 115 29.29 -17.78 -4.62
N THR A 116 30.35 -17.41 -5.35
CA THR A 116 30.34 -17.32 -6.81
C THR A 116 31.60 -18.00 -7.35
N ASN A 117 31.51 -18.62 -8.53
CA ASN A 117 32.70 -19.00 -9.25
C ASN A 117 33.26 -17.74 -9.91
N ALA A 118 34.38 -17.23 -9.41
CA ALA A 118 35.11 -16.19 -10.11
C ALA A 118 35.58 -16.75 -11.47
N PRO A 119 35.44 -16.01 -12.58
CA PRO A 119 36.14 -16.38 -13.80
C PRO A 119 37.65 -16.38 -13.54
N ALA A 120 38.34 -17.40 -14.05
CA ALA A 120 39.80 -17.49 -14.02
C ALA A 120 40.43 -16.44 -14.95
#